data_AF-A0A1M5BCH3-F1
#
_entry.id   AF-A0A1M5BCH3-F1
#
_cell.length_a   1.000
_cell.length_b   1.000
_cell.length_c   1.000
_cell.angle_alpha   90.00
_cell.angle_beta   90.00
_cell.angle_gamma   90.00
#
_symmetry.space_group_name_H-M   'P 1'
#
loop_
_entity.id
_entity.type
_entity.pdbx_description
1 polymer ?
#
loop_
_entity_poly.entity_id
_entity_poly.type
_entity_poly.pdbx_seq_one_letter_code
_entity_poly.pdbx_strand_id
1 'polypeptide(L)'
;MMNRFLLLVMMLIFFSGCQLNEQSSGTDASTRASKEKQNQHQEEQNFDSFAGLGGSIQSFVDKFGENKGTDLLGKFANDSIMPTFADGKALIITLSFEHPYTSEEQALAYVKTLIPNDSQKIQEYKHTSITPDDRIVIIYESQKLSRQFDKLQFGGTKPGSFSVILQKEGSKFTGAAIGVAITP
;
A
#
# COMPACT_ATOMS: atom_id res chain seq x y z
N MET A 1 -18.32 38.88 34.67
CA MET A 1 -16.93 38.79 35.18
C MET A 1 -16.10 38.12 34.10
N MET A 2 -15.25 38.87 33.40
CA MET A 2 -14.50 38.38 32.24
C MET A 2 -13.02 38.44 32.60
N ASN A 3 -12.39 37.27 32.70
CA ASN A 3 -11.01 37.16 33.17
C ASN A 3 -10.05 37.37 32.01
N ARG A 4 -9.21 38.39 32.16
CA ARG A 4 -8.12 38.77 31.28
C ARG A 4 -6.89 37.94 31.65
N PHE A 5 -6.26 37.25 30.72
CA PHE A 5 -4.85 36.86 30.88
C PHE A 5 -4.14 36.90 29.54
N LEU A 6 -3.43 38.00 29.35
CA LEU A 6 -2.49 38.35 28.29
C LEU A 6 -1.25 38.89 29.03
N LEU A 7 -0.05 38.72 28.43
CA LEU A 7 1.31 39.07 28.90
C LEU A 7 1.99 37.95 29.73
N LEU A 8 3.29 37.63 29.64
CA LEU A 8 4.51 38.27 29.09
C LEU A 8 5.56 37.11 29.01
N VAL A 9 6.25 36.82 27.89
CA VAL A 9 7.58 37.34 27.46
C VAL A 9 8.80 36.81 28.23
N MET A 10 9.90 36.63 27.46
CA MET A 10 11.32 36.44 27.80
C MET A 10 11.76 35.03 28.25
N MET A 11 12.97 34.54 27.98
CA MET A 11 14.09 34.81 27.07
C MET A 11 15.19 33.88 27.59
N LEU A 12 15.96 33.22 26.71
CA LEU A 12 17.44 33.16 26.74
C LEU A 12 18.00 31.85 26.21
N ILE A 13 18.84 32.08 25.20
CA ILE A 13 19.78 31.21 24.53
C ILE A 13 20.97 30.94 25.47
N PHE A 14 21.45 29.70 25.52
CA PHE A 14 22.87 29.42 25.76
C PHE A 14 23.36 28.36 24.78
N PHE A 15 24.12 28.83 23.79
CA PHE A 15 25.18 28.07 23.12
C PHE A 15 26.26 27.74 24.14
N SER A 16 26.68 26.47 24.21
CA SER A 16 28.03 26.09 24.63
C SER A 16 28.41 24.81 23.88
N GLY A 17 29.26 24.98 22.87
CA GLY A 17 30.06 23.90 22.32
C GLY A 17 31.33 23.71 23.15
N CYS A 18 31.77 22.45 23.25
CA CYS A 18 33.11 21.96 23.61
C CYS A 18 33.07 20.45 23.26
N GLN A 19 34.08 19.76 22.75
CA GLN A 19 35.30 20.02 21.99
C GLN A 19 35.69 18.63 21.46
N LEU A 20 36.31 18.58 20.27
CA LEU A 20 37.12 17.44 19.85
C LEU A 20 38.26 17.24 20.87
N ASN A 21 38.54 16.02 21.28
CA ASN A 21 39.88 15.69 21.79
C ASN A 21 40.33 14.31 21.31
N GLU A 22 41.55 14.30 20.77
CA GLU A 22 42.26 13.16 20.21
C GLU A 22 42.71 12.16 21.29
N GLN A 23 42.50 10.88 20.96
CA GLN A 23 43.46 9.78 20.99
C GLN A 23 44.43 9.66 22.19
N SER A 24 44.27 8.57 22.95
CA SER A 24 45.37 7.93 23.68
C SER A 24 45.29 6.41 23.47
N SER A 25 46.42 5.85 23.04
CA SER A 25 46.65 4.43 22.79
C SER A 25 46.83 3.66 24.10
N GLY A 26 46.26 2.45 24.16
CA GLY A 26 46.55 1.48 25.21
C GLY A 26 45.97 0.12 24.84
N THR A 27 46.82 -0.74 24.31
CA THR A 27 46.57 -2.17 24.05
C THR A 27 46.23 -2.88 25.35
N ASP A 28 45.12 -3.63 25.40
CA ASP A 28 45.12 -5.01 25.90
C ASP A 28 43.82 -5.75 25.63
N ALA A 29 43.97 -7.08 25.61
CA ALA A 29 43.15 -8.06 24.92
C ALA A 29 41.76 -8.33 25.51
N SER A 30 40.97 -9.02 24.67
CA SER A 30 39.80 -9.84 25.00
C SER A 30 38.46 -9.11 25.07
N THR A 31 37.68 -9.21 23.98
CA THR A 31 36.32 -9.79 23.99
C THR A 31 35.92 -10.09 22.56
N ARG A 32 35.74 -11.37 22.23
CA ARG A 32 34.99 -11.80 21.04
C ARG A 32 33.55 -11.32 21.21
N ALA A 33 33.15 -10.30 20.47
CA ALA A 33 31.74 -9.95 20.32
C ALA A 33 31.51 -9.32 18.95
N SER A 34 30.79 -10.10 18.12
CA SER A 34 29.70 -9.65 17.26
C SER A 34 29.93 -8.41 16.38
N LYS A 35 30.11 -8.66 15.09
CA LYS A 35 29.44 -7.89 14.03
C LYS A 35 29.50 -8.68 12.73
N GLU A 36 28.80 -9.81 12.72
CA GLU A 36 28.17 -10.27 11.50
C GLU A 36 27.07 -9.25 11.20
N LYS A 37 27.43 -8.19 10.45
CA LYS A 37 26.43 -7.33 9.83
C LYS A 37 25.72 -8.21 8.82
N GLN A 38 24.61 -8.80 9.26
CA GLN A 38 23.53 -9.24 8.40
C GLN A 38 23.27 -8.11 7.40
N ASN A 39 23.63 -8.38 6.14
CA ASN A 39 23.02 -7.75 4.99
C ASN A 39 21.53 -8.11 5.03
N GLN A 40 20.74 -7.40 5.84
CA GLN A 40 19.36 -7.16 5.48
C GLN A 40 19.40 -6.10 4.39
N HIS A 41 19.65 -6.55 3.16
CA HIS A 41 19.05 -5.90 2.00
C HIS A 41 17.54 -5.98 2.26
N GLN A 42 16.99 -4.94 2.89
CA GLN A 42 15.59 -4.62 2.67
C GLN A 42 15.51 -4.42 1.17
N GLU A 43 14.89 -5.37 0.48
CA GLU A 43 14.46 -5.19 -0.88
C GLU A 43 13.47 -4.01 -0.84
N GLU A 44 13.99 -2.78 -0.94
CA GLU A 44 13.24 -1.62 -1.39
C GLU A 44 12.78 -1.96 -2.80
N GLN A 45 11.75 -2.81 -2.91
CA GLN A 45 11.08 -3.00 -4.18
C GLN A 45 10.47 -1.65 -4.52
N ASN A 46 11.13 -0.99 -5.46
CA ASN A 46 10.66 0.24 -6.04
C ASN A 46 9.28 -0.02 -6.66
N PHE A 47 8.26 0.72 -6.22
CA PHE A 47 6.93 0.64 -6.81
C PHE A 47 6.90 1.00 -8.29
N ASP A 48 7.94 1.66 -8.78
CA ASP A 48 8.01 2.08 -10.17
C ASP A 48 7.96 0.92 -11.17
N SER A 49 8.29 -0.32 -10.76
CA SER A 49 8.16 -1.52 -11.61
C SER A 49 6.94 -2.39 -11.26
N PHE A 50 6.20 -2.07 -10.20
CA PHE A 50 5.06 -2.89 -9.77
C PHE A 50 3.79 -2.47 -10.50
N ALA A 51 3.21 -3.38 -11.28
CA ALA A 51 1.95 -3.19 -12.00
C ALA A 51 0.78 -3.77 -11.19
N GLY A 52 0.33 -3.00 -10.23
CA GLY A 52 -0.74 -3.32 -9.30
C GLY A 52 -1.14 -2.07 -8.49
N LEU A 53 -1.80 -2.25 -7.35
CA LEU A 53 -2.21 -1.15 -6.49
C LEU A 53 -0.98 -0.33 -6.03
N GLY A 54 -1.00 0.98 -6.23
CA GLY A 54 0.17 1.85 -6.01
C GLY A 54 1.19 1.90 -7.16
N GLY A 55 0.96 1.14 -8.24
CA GLY A 55 1.78 1.14 -9.45
C GLY A 55 1.55 2.35 -10.36
N SER A 56 2.51 2.66 -11.23
CA SER A 56 2.40 3.76 -12.21
C SER A 56 1.74 3.29 -13.51
N ILE A 57 1.25 4.21 -14.35
CA ILE A 57 0.76 3.86 -15.69
C ILE A 57 1.84 3.07 -16.47
N GLN A 58 3.10 3.51 -16.39
CA GLN A 58 4.21 2.86 -17.08
C GLN A 58 4.43 1.42 -16.62
N SER A 59 4.32 1.13 -15.32
CA SER A 59 4.48 -0.26 -14.86
C SER A 59 3.39 -1.17 -15.42
N PHE A 60 2.15 -0.68 -15.53
CA PHE A 60 1.08 -1.41 -16.21
C PHE A 60 1.36 -1.61 -17.70
N VAL A 61 1.90 -0.59 -18.38
CA VAL A 61 2.30 -0.71 -19.79
C VAL A 61 3.37 -1.78 -19.96
N ASP A 62 4.39 -1.78 -19.11
CA ASP A 62 5.50 -2.73 -19.18
C ASP A 62 5.04 -4.17 -18.96
N LYS A 63 4.04 -4.39 -18.09
CA LYS A 63 3.55 -5.74 -17.76
C LYS A 63 2.43 -6.23 -18.68
N PHE A 64 1.49 -5.37 -19.03
CA PHE A 64 0.23 -5.75 -19.70
C PHE A 64 0.09 -5.21 -21.13
N GLY A 65 1.07 -4.43 -21.61
CA GLY A 65 1.06 -3.84 -22.93
C GLY A 65 0.34 -2.49 -22.98
N GLU A 66 -0.02 -2.06 -24.19
CA GLU A 66 -0.56 -0.73 -24.46
C GLU A 66 -1.79 -0.38 -23.60
N ASN A 67 -1.80 0.83 -23.05
CA ASN A 67 -2.99 1.41 -22.40
C ASN A 67 -4.00 1.85 -23.46
N LYS A 68 -5.15 1.17 -23.56
CA LYS A 68 -6.27 1.53 -24.45
C LYS A 68 -7.24 2.54 -23.82
N GLY A 69 -6.94 2.98 -22.60
CA GLY A 69 -7.75 3.91 -21.82
C GLY A 69 -7.20 5.34 -21.85
N THR A 70 -7.37 6.03 -20.73
CA THR A 70 -6.82 7.37 -20.50
C THR A 70 -5.77 7.33 -19.39
N ASP A 71 -5.14 8.47 -19.10
CA ASP A 71 -4.21 8.61 -17.97
C ASP A 71 -4.90 8.53 -16.61
N LEU A 72 -6.23 8.73 -16.56
CA LEU A 72 -7.03 8.61 -15.33
C LEU A 72 -7.68 7.25 -15.19
N LEU A 73 -8.09 6.62 -16.29
CA LEU A 73 -8.73 5.32 -16.32
C LEU A 73 -8.06 4.46 -17.38
N GLY A 74 -7.09 3.66 -16.95
CA GLY A 74 -6.37 2.75 -17.82
C GLY A 74 -7.24 1.57 -18.26
N LYS A 75 -6.89 1.00 -19.41
CA LYS A 75 -7.50 -0.24 -19.91
C LYS A 75 -6.41 -1.13 -20.48
N PHE A 76 -6.23 -2.29 -19.87
CA PHE A 76 -5.20 -3.26 -20.20
C PHE A 76 -5.81 -4.65 -20.37
N ALA A 77 -5.09 -5.54 -21.06
CA ALA A 77 -5.51 -6.93 -21.26
C ALA A 77 -6.97 -7.06 -21.75
N ASN A 78 -7.31 -6.37 -22.85
CA ASN A 78 -8.67 -6.38 -23.43
C ASN A 78 -9.77 -5.93 -22.44
N ASP A 79 -9.51 -4.84 -21.72
CA ASP A 79 -10.42 -4.25 -20.73
C ASP A 79 -10.66 -5.14 -19.49
N SER A 80 -9.92 -6.25 -19.33
CA SER A 80 -10.00 -7.11 -18.15
C SER A 80 -9.31 -6.52 -16.92
N ILE A 81 -8.35 -5.59 -17.11
CA ILE A 81 -7.66 -4.87 -16.05
C ILE A 81 -7.84 -3.37 -16.25
N MET A 82 -8.63 -2.74 -15.38
CA MET A 82 -8.99 -1.33 -15.47
C MET A 82 -8.55 -0.58 -14.21
N PRO A 83 -7.30 -0.07 -14.15
CA PRO A 83 -6.85 0.78 -13.06
C PRO A 83 -7.38 2.22 -13.20
N THR A 84 -7.84 2.78 -12.09
CA THR A 84 -8.05 4.22 -11.94
C THR A 84 -6.84 4.81 -11.26
N PHE A 85 -6.25 5.84 -11.87
CA PHE A 85 -5.06 6.51 -11.37
C PHE A 85 -5.41 7.82 -10.67
N ALA A 86 -4.71 8.08 -9.57
CA ALA A 86 -4.65 9.38 -8.91
C ALA A 86 -3.17 9.72 -8.68
N ASP A 87 -2.77 10.94 -9.01
CA ASP A 87 -1.37 11.39 -8.90
C ASP A 87 -0.37 10.45 -9.60
N GLY A 88 -0.81 9.86 -10.72
CA GLY A 88 -0.01 8.91 -11.51
C GLY A 88 0.16 7.53 -10.89
N LYS A 89 -0.54 7.21 -9.79
CA LYS A 89 -0.50 5.91 -9.10
C LYS A 89 -1.88 5.26 -9.07
N ALA A 90 -1.93 3.94 -9.25
CA ALA A 90 -3.18 3.18 -9.28
C ALA A 90 -3.84 3.17 -7.89
N LEU A 91 -4.98 3.83 -7.76
CA LEU A 91 -5.76 3.94 -6.51
C LEU A 91 -6.84 2.87 -6.41
N ILE A 92 -7.40 2.48 -7.55
CA ILE A 92 -8.43 1.45 -7.69
C ILE A 92 -8.06 0.59 -8.89
N ILE A 93 -8.32 -0.71 -8.82
CA ILE A 93 -8.21 -1.64 -9.95
C ILE A 93 -9.49 -2.44 -10.01
N THR A 94 -10.20 -2.36 -11.13
CA THR A 94 -11.32 -3.24 -11.45
C THR A 94 -10.85 -4.36 -12.36
N LEU A 95 -11.23 -5.58 -12.03
CA LEU A 95 -10.87 -6.79 -12.74
C LEU A 95 -12.12 -7.50 -13.24
N SER A 96 -12.09 -7.91 -14.50
CA SER A 96 -12.99 -8.90 -15.06
C SER A 96 -12.18 -10.14 -15.41
N PHE A 97 -12.55 -11.30 -14.86
CA PHE A 97 -11.82 -12.54 -15.15
C PHE A 97 -12.30 -13.09 -16.50
N GLU A 98 -11.39 -13.16 -17.48
CA GLU A 98 -11.68 -13.75 -18.79
C GLU A 98 -12.28 -15.17 -18.65
N HIS A 99 -11.78 -15.92 -17.67
CA HIS A 99 -12.32 -17.21 -17.26
C HIS A 99 -12.72 -17.14 -15.79
N PRO A 100 -14.03 -17.15 -15.46
CA PRO A 100 -14.47 -17.11 -14.07
C PRO A 100 -13.93 -18.28 -13.26
N TYR A 101 -13.45 -17.99 -12.04
CA TYR A 101 -12.91 -19.02 -11.14
C TYR A 101 -14.02 -19.71 -10.36
N THR A 102 -13.86 -21.00 -10.08
CA THR A 102 -14.79 -21.76 -9.23
C THR A 102 -14.36 -21.77 -7.76
N SER A 103 -13.11 -21.40 -7.47
CA SER A 103 -12.55 -21.35 -6.12
C SER A 103 -12.14 -19.92 -5.75
N GLU A 104 -12.41 -19.56 -4.50
CA GLU A 104 -11.97 -18.28 -3.93
C GLU A 104 -10.44 -18.18 -3.91
N GLU A 105 -9.75 -19.29 -3.59
CA GLU A 105 -8.29 -19.36 -3.57
C GLU A 105 -7.69 -19.02 -4.94
N GLN A 106 -8.28 -19.52 -6.03
CA GLN A 106 -7.81 -19.21 -7.39
C GLN A 106 -8.02 -17.74 -7.74
N ALA A 107 -9.21 -17.20 -7.43
CA ALA A 107 -9.50 -15.78 -7.64
C ALA A 107 -8.52 -14.90 -6.84
N LEU A 108 -8.27 -15.25 -5.57
CA LEU A 108 -7.33 -14.52 -4.71
C LEU A 108 -5.88 -14.68 -5.14
N ALA A 109 -5.48 -15.84 -5.67
CA ALA A 109 -4.14 -16.02 -6.19
C ALA A 109 -3.86 -15.03 -7.34
N TYR A 110 -4.83 -14.83 -8.23
CA TYR A 110 -4.71 -13.83 -9.29
C TYR A 110 -4.69 -12.40 -8.73
N VAL A 111 -5.63 -12.06 -7.83
CA VAL A 111 -5.67 -10.74 -7.17
C VAL A 111 -4.36 -10.43 -6.43
N LYS A 112 -3.76 -11.41 -5.77
CA LYS A 112 -2.49 -11.24 -5.05
C LYS A 112 -1.33 -10.80 -5.95
N THR A 113 -1.41 -11.04 -7.26
CA THR A 113 -0.39 -10.55 -8.22
C THR A 113 -0.48 -9.05 -8.50
N LEU A 114 -1.55 -8.40 -8.02
CA LEU A 114 -1.90 -7.00 -8.23
C LEU A 114 -1.95 -6.20 -6.92
N ILE A 115 -1.65 -6.81 -5.77
CA ILE A 115 -1.49 -6.12 -4.48
C ILE A 115 -0.02 -6.17 -4.03
N PRO A 116 0.44 -5.21 -3.21
CA PRO A 116 1.80 -5.21 -2.69
C PRO A 116 2.15 -6.51 -1.95
N ASN A 117 3.37 -7.00 -2.10
CA ASN A 117 3.81 -8.24 -1.47
C ASN A 117 3.92 -8.17 0.07
N ASP A 118 3.99 -6.97 0.65
CA ASP A 118 3.99 -6.75 2.09
C ASP A 118 2.57 -6.70 2.68
N SER A 119 1.54 -6.92 1.86
CA SER A 119 0.15 -6.86 2.30
C SER A 119 -0.18 -7.97 3.29
N GLN A 120 -0.78 -7.59 4.43
CA GLN A 120 -1.24 -8.52 5.45
C GLN A 120 -2.76 -8.47 5.56
N LYS A 121 -3.41 -9.65 5.52
CA LYS A 121 -4.87 -9.74 5.69
C LYS A 121 -5.23 -9.40 7.13
N ILE A 122 -6.12 -8.43 7.30
CA ILE A 122 -6.61 -7.97 8.61
C ILE A 122 -7.99 -8.56 8.90
N GLN A 123 -8.87 -8.56 7.90
CA GLN A 123 -10.25 -8.98 8.06
C GLN A 123 -10.80 -9.56 6.77
N GLU A 124 -11.75 -10.47 6.90
CA GLU A 124 -12.53 -11.01 5.78
C GLU A 124 -13.98 -11.19 6.24
N TYR A 125 -14.93 -10.79 5.39
CA TYR A 125 -16.35 -10.98 5.65
C TYR A 125 -17.15 -11.04 4.33
N LYS A 126 -18.31 -11.69 4.38
CA LYS A 126 -19.26 -11.71 3.28
C LYS A 126 -20.22 -10.54 3.45
N HIS A 127 -20.36 -9.72 2.42
CA HIS A 127 -21.31 -8.62 2.46
C HIS A 127 -22.66 -9.09 1.90
N THR A 128 -23.65 -9.20 2.77
CA THR A 128 -24.97 -9.79 2.47
C THR A 128 -26.08 -8.76 2.30
N SER A 129 -25.77 -7.46 2.45
CA SER A 129 -26.77 -6.41 2.66
C SER A 129 -27.39 -5.83 1.38
N ILE A 130 -26.78 -6.05 0.21
CA ILE A 130 -27.22 -5.44 -1.06
C ILE A 130 -27.69 -6.52 -2.05
N THR A 131 -26.94 -7.61 -2.18
CA THR A 131 -27.39 -8.87 -2.78
C THR A 131 -26.90 -10.03 -1.89
N PRO A 132 -27.71 -11.07 -1.65
CA PRO A 132 -27.29 -12.18 -0.81
C PRO A 132 -26.13 -12.93 -1.47
N ASP A 133 -24.98 -13.01 -0.81
CA ASP A 133 -23.84 -13.90 -1.12
C ASP A 133 -22.93 -13.59 -2.33
N ASP A 134 -23.04 -12.41 -2.95
CA ASP A 134 -22.28 -12.11 -4.18
C ASP A 134 -20.91 -11.44 -3.96
N ARG A 135 -20.59 -11.05 -2.73
CA ARG A 135 -19.37 -10.29 -2.42
C ARG A 135 -18.61 -10.81 -1.22
N ILE A 136 -17.33 -11.11 -1.42
CA ILE A 136 -16.37 -11.37 -0.36
C ILE A 136 -15.48 -10.14 -0.24
N VAL A 137 -15.49 -9.51 0.93
CA VAL A 137 -14.68 -8.32 1.22
C VAL A 137 -13.53 -8.74 2.12
N ILE A 138 -12.32 -8.41 1.70
CA ILE A 138 -11.09 -8.69 2.43
C ILE A 138 -10.34 -7.38 2.62
N ILE A 139 -10.01 -7.07 3.87
CA ILE A 139 -9.26 -5.88 4.24
C ILE A 139 -7.81 -6.27 4.46
N TYR A 140 -6.91 -5.51 3.85
CA TYR A 140 -5.47 -5.66 3.96
C TYR A 140 -4.82 -4.39 4.50
N GLU A 141 -3.61 -4.54 5.04
CA GLU A 141 -2.70 -3.43 5.32
C GLU A 141 -1.35 -3.64 4.63
N SER A 142 -0.79 -2.58 4.07
CA SER A 142 0.56 -2.55 3.47
C SER A 142 1.31 -1.31 3.96
N GLN A 143 2.52 -1.52 4.50
CA GLN A 143 3.40 -0.42 4.91
C GLN A 143 3.92 0.33 3.68
N LYS A 144 4.10 -0.36 2.57
CA LYS A 144 4.47 0.22 1.29
C LYS A 144 3.43 1.23 0.80
N LEU A 145 2.14 0.87 0.80
CA LEU A 145 1.07 1.80 0.39
C LEU A 145 0.93 3.01 1.33
N SER A 146 1.17 2.84 2.64
CA SER A 146 1.02 3.95 3.60
C SER A 146 1.99 5.11 3.37
N ARG A 147 3.07 4.87 2.60
CA ARG A 147 4.07 5.87 2.22
C ARG A 147 3.81 6.49 0.84
N GLN A 148 2.92 5.92 0.04
CA GLN A 148 2.67 6.35 -1.33
C GLN A 148 1.49 7.29 -1.49
N PHE A 149 0.47 7.11 -0.65
CA PHE A 149 -0.77 7.86 -0.74
C PHE A 149 -0.90 8.80 0.45
N ASP A 150 -1.51 9.95 0.21
CA ASP A 150 -1.88 10.88 1.28
C ASP A 150 -2.97 10.26 2.15
N LYS A 151 -2.96 10.61 3.45
CA LYS A 151 -3.94 10.10 4.43
C LYS A 151 -5.40 10.28 3.97
N LEU A 152 -5.69 11.35 3.22
CA LEU A 152 -7.03 11.64 2.70
C LEU A 152 -7.50 10.63 1.64
N GLN A 153 -6.57 10.04 0.87
CA GLN A 153 -6.87 9.05 -0.17
C GLN A 153 -7.31 7.70 0.40
N PHE A 154 -7.14 7.47 1.71
CA PHE A 154 -7.63 6.28 2.41
C PHE A 154 -9.09 6.42 2.90
N GLY A 155 -9.81 7.49 2.54
CA GLY A 155 -11.24 7.61 2.86
C GLY A 155 -11.56 7.59 4.37
N GLY A 156 -10.62 8.03 5.21
CA GLY A 156 -10.75 8.01 6.67
C GLY A 156 -10.31 6.71 7.35
N THR A 157 -9.88 5.69 6.59
CA THR A 157 -9.25 4.50 7.17
C THR A 157 -7.79 4.76 7.54
N LYS A 158 -7.16 3.78 8.18
CA LYS A 158 -5.74 3.83 8.53
C LYS A 158 -4.88 3.91 7.24
N PRO A 159 -3.84 4.75 7.20
CA PRO A 159 -2.88 4.74 6.09
C PRO A 159 -2.27 3.35 5.88
N GLY A 160 -2.24 2.92 4.62
CA GLY A 160 -1.83 1.58 4.20
C GLY A 160 -2.97 0.56 4.13
N SER A 161 -4.17 0.87 4.63
CA SER A 161 -5.32 -0.02 4.49
C SER A 161 -5.89 0.02 3.08
N PHE A 162 -6.34 -1.14 2.57
CA PHE A 162 -7.08 -1.24 1.32
C PHE A 162 -8.02 -2.45 1.33
N SER A 163 -8.98 -2.45 0.43
CA SER A 163 -9.99 -3.52 0.29
C SER A 163 -9.78 -4.30 -1.00
N VAL A 164 -10.01 -5.61 -0.93
CA VAL A 164 -10.29 -6.48 -2.06
C VAL A 164 -11.74 -6.92 -1.95
N ILE A 165 -12.52 -6.70 -2.99
CA ILE A 165 -13.91 -7.14 -3.11
C ILE A 165 -13.98 -8.14 -4.26
N LEU A 166 -14.08 -9.42 -3.95
CA LEU A 166 -14.35 -10.43 -4.97
C LEU A 166 -15.82 -10.38 -5.37
N GLN A 167 -16.05 -10.41 -6.68
CA GLN A 167 -17.38 -10.45 -7.28
C GLN A 167 -17.73 -11.87 -7.65
N LYS A 168 -18.94 -12.28 -7.31
CA LYS A 168 -19.45 -13.62 -7.55
C LYS A 168 -20.80 -13.55 -8.27
N GLU A 169 -20.97 -14.46 -9.23
CA GLU A 169 -22.24 -14.73 -9.89
C GLU A 169 -22.55 -16.22 -9.76
N GLY A 170 -23.57 -16.55 -8.97
CA GLY A 170 -23.90 -17.93 -8.62
C GLY A 170 -22.76 -18.62 -7.86
N SER A 171 -22.12 -19.62 -8.49
CA SER A 171 -21.00 -20.37 -7.91
C SER A 171 -19.62 -19.92 -8.41
N LYS A 172 -19.54 -18.93 -9.30
CA LYS A 172 -18.29 -18.52 -9.94
C LYS A 172 -17.89 -17.11 -9.53
N PHE A 173 -16.60 -16.90 -9.36
CA PHE A 173 -15.99 -15.58 -9.20
C PHE A 173 -15.74 -15.00 -10.59
N THR A 174 -16.33 -13.85 -10.89
CA THR A 174 -16.32 -13.21 -12.21
C THR A 174 -15.36 -12.03 -12.29
N GLY A 175 -14.93 -11.51 -11.14
CA GLY A 175 -14.03 -10.37 -11.09
C GLY A 175 -13.65 -9.97 -9.67
N ALA A 176 -12.99 -8.83 -9.56
CA ALA A 176 -12.68 -8.22 -8.28
C ALA A 176 -12.52 -6.70 -8.41
N ALA A 177 -12.67 -6.00 -7.29
CA ALA A 177 -12.24 -4.62 -7.13
C ALA A 177 -11.17 -4.55 -6.04
N ILE A 178 -10.08 -3.84 -6.30
CA ILE A 178 -8.97 -3.63 -5.36
C ILE A 178 -8.84 -2.11 -5.16
N GLY A 179 -8.78 -1.60 -3.94
CA GLY A 179 -8.51 -0.17 -3.78
C GLY A 179 -8.43 0.37 -2.36
N VAL A 180 -7.80 1.54 -2.27
CA VAL A 180 -7.35 2.19 -1.02
C VAL A 180 -8.49 2.83 -0.21
N ALA A 181 -9.64 3.07 -0.84
CA ALA A 181 -10.82 3.65 -0.20
C ALA A 181 -12.14 3.05 -0.73
N ILE A 182 -12.10 1.79 -1.16
CA ILE A 182 -13.33 1.12 -1.58
C ILE A 182 -14.05 0.64 -0.31
N THR A 183 -15.02 1.42 0.12
CA THR A 183 -16.04 0.97 1.08
C THR A 183 -17.09 0.15 0.33
N PRO A 184 -17.48 -1.04 0.85
CA PRO A 184 -18.49 -1.89 0.21
C PRO A 184 -19.84 -1.21 0.00
#